data_AF-A0A2S9VFV3-F1
#
_entry.id   AF-A0A2S9VFV3-F1
#
_cell.length_a   1.000
_cell.length_b   1.000
_cell.length_c   1.000
_cell.angle_alpha   90.00
_cell.angle_beta   90.00
_cell.angle_gamma   90.00
#
_symmetry.space_group_name_H-M   'P 1'
#
loop_
_entity.id
_entity.type
_entity.pdbx_description
1 polymer ?
#
loop_
_entity_poly.entity_id
_entity_poly.type
_entity_poly.pdbx_seq_one_letter_code
_entity_poly.pdbx_strand_id
1 'polypeptide(L)'
;MPHSNPCNQEIHRLLKRTWAGTTFEDQFNYSENNYWLTNLFRKHRKSFHPLRHLLVTTALVSELSVTKLLEKVRRLPEGVLVPSHFSKKVTVQNAAEYRYSWVDMLKRHPSAGVKELRSTERGDAIYAWLYRNDKSWLMSNRPKRKVNSQSHYAVNYRDWDAKNVAHLESVYEVMANVRNRPRLTRTRIIKELPRSNSVEKHLPDLPATSQWLTDHEESVEDFQLHRLRIAYEQMKSNDLEVKRWRLLRTAAIRIELVTPKIEAEIRRLEQS
;
A
#
# COMPACT_ATOMS: atom_id res chain seq x y z
N MET A 1 -19.16 15.94 11.14
CA MET A 1 -18.21 16.35 12.19
C MET A 1 -17.44 15.13 12.67
N PRO A 2 -16.16 14.93 12.30
CA PRO A 2 -15.44 13.74 12.71
C PRO A 2 -15.22 13.76 14.22
N HIS A 3 -15.80 12.77 14.92
CA HIS A 3 -15.64 12.55 16.35
C HIS A 3 -14.15 12.41 16.70
N SER A 4 -13.55 13.53 17.06
CA SER A 4 -12.18 13.61 17.55
C SER A 4 -12.20 13.08 18.98
N ASN A 5 -11.47 12.00 19.23
CA ASN A 5 -11.28 11.48 20.58
C ASN A 5 -10.77 12.64 21.48
N PRO A 6 -11.43 12.96 22.61
CA PRO A 6 -11.10 14.13 23.44
C PRO A 6 -9.62 14.18 23.86
N CYS A 7 -8.99 13.02 24.07
CA CYS A 7 -7.57 12.90 24.38
C CYS A 7 -6.65 13.44 23.26
N ASN A 8 -7.02 13.27 21.99
CA ASN A 8 -6.20 13.78 20.87
C ASN A 8 -6.25 15.31 20.78
N GLN A 9 -7.38 15.92 21.11
CA GLN A 9 -7.52 17.38 21.11
C GLN A 9 -6.72 18.01 22.25
N GLU A 10 -6.67 17.36 23.40
CA GLU A 10 -5.89 17.80 24.55
C GLU A 10 -4.38 17.74 24.28
N ILE A 11 -3.89 16.63 23.71
CA ILE A 11 -2.49 16.49 23.26
C ILE A 11 -2.13 17.56 22.23
N HIS A 12 -3.02 17.82 21.26
CA HIS A 12 -2.81 18.85 20.25
C HIS A 12 -2.70 20.25 20.87
N ARG A 13 -3.60 20.62 21.79
CA ARG A 13 -3.55 21.91 22.49
C ARG A 13 -2.26 22.06 23.29
N LEU A 14 -1.85 21.01 24.00
CA LEU A 14 -0.61 20.99 24.76
C LEU A 14 0.59 21.26 23.82
N LEU A 15 0.69 20.54 22.71
CA LEU A 15 1.78 20.72 21.74
C LEU A 15 1.79 22.11 21.13
N LYS A 16 0.62 22.60 20.70
CA LYS A 16 0.52 23.96 20.15
C LYS A 16 0.96 25.02 21.16
N ARG A 17 0.61 24.85 22.44
CA ARG A 17 1.06 25.73 23.52
C ARG A 17 2.57 25.60 23.78
N THR A 18 3.12 24.39 23.82
CA THR A 18 4.53 24.15 24.10
C THR A 18 5.45 24.72 23.02
N TRP A 19 5.01 24.67 21.76
CA TRP A 19 5.81 25.11 20.61
C TRP A 19 5.40 26.48 20.04
N ALA A 20 4.49 27.19 20.70
CA ALA A 20 4.08 28.53 20.30
C ALA A 20 5.28 29.50 20.30
N GLY A 21 5.41 30.32 19.26
CA GLY A 21 6.51 31.26 19.08
C GLY A 21 7.84 30.62 18.67
N THR A 22 7.86 29.32 18.38
CA THR A 22 9.04 28.61 17.86
C THR A 22 8.92 28.37 16.36
N THR A 23 10.03 28.01 15.70
CA THR A 23 10.03 27.59 14.30
C THR A 23 9.22 26.32 14.03
N PHE A 24 8.78 25.61 15.07
CA PHE A 24 7.97 24.39 14.97
C PHE A 24 6.47 24.63 15.13
N GLU A 25 6.02 25.86 15.40
CA GLU A 25 4.60 26.16 15.62
C GLU A 25 3.73 25.71 14.43
N ASP A 26 4.18 25.98 13.20
CA ASP A 26 3.46 25.65 11.97
C ASP A 26 3.30 24.14 11.73
N GLN A 27 4.11 23.30 12.39
CA GLN A 27 3.98 21.85 12.31
C GLN A 27 2.65 21.35 12.87
N PHE A 28 1.97 22.16 13.69
CA PHE A 28 0.74 21.77 14.38
C PHE A 28 -0.53 22.37 13.78
N ASN A 29 -0.48 23.04 12.63
CA ASN A 29 -1.69 23.54 11.97
C ASN A 29 -2.51 22.38 11.38
N TYR A 30 -3.83 22.37 11.64
CA TYR A 30 -4.73 21.33 11.13
C TYR A 30 -4.84 21.44 9.61
N SER A 31 -4.54 20.34 8.90
CA SER A 31 -4.91 20.16 7.49
C SER A 31 -5.95 19.04 7.40
N GLU A 32 -7.07 19.31 6.74
CA GLU A 32 -8.34 18.59 6.94
C GLU A 32 -8.36 17.11 6.52
N ASN A 33 -7.27 16.50 6.03
CA ASN A 33 -7.32 15.10 5.61
C ASN A 33 -6.11 14.21 5.93
N ASN A 34 -5.07 14.68 6.64
CA ASN A 34 -3.93 13.81 6.96
C ASN A 34 -3.04 14.27 8.12
N TYR A 35 -3.65 14.83 9.16
CA TYR A 35 -2.89 15.42 10.26
C TYR A 35 -1.97 14.38 10.94
N TRP A 36 -0.66 14.60 10.82
CA TRP A 36 0.38 13.62 11.15
C TRP A 36 0.36 13.23 12.63
N LEU A 37 0.02 14.16 13.52
CA LEU A 37 -0.03 13.92 14.96
C LEU A 37 -1.08 12.86 15.30
N THR A 38 -2.28 12.97 14.72
CA THR A 38 -3.33 11.95 14.88
C THR A 38 -2.89 10.58 14.36
N ASN A 39 -2.19 10.56 13.23
CA ASN A 39 -1.69 9.33 12.65
C ASN A 39 -0.56 8.72 13.50
N LEU A 40 0.28 9.53 14.15
CA LEU A 40 1.37 9.07 15.00
C LEU A 40 0.86 8.18 16.14
N PHE A 41 -0.22 8.59 16.80
CA PHE A 41 -0.84 7.81 17.88
C PHE A 41 -1.74 6.67 17.40
N ARG A 42 -2.35 6.80 16.21
CA ARG A 42 -3.30 5.78 15.69
C ARG A 42 -2.62 4.67 14.88
N LYS A 43 -1.58 4.97 14.10
CA LYS A 43 -0.97 4.07 13.10
C LYS A 43 0.49 3.75 13.45
N HIS A 44 0.71 2.95 14.49
CA HIS A 44 2.05 2.59 14.99
C HIS A 44 2.99 1.93 13.96
N ARG A 45 2.45 1.33 12.89
CA ARG A 45 3.25 0.69 11.81
C ARG A 45 3.58 1.64 10.65
N LYS A 46 3.09 2.87 10.67
CA LYS A 46 3.41 3.89 9.67
C LYS A 46 4.70 4.58 10.12
N SER A 47 5.65 4.75 9.21
CA SER A 47 6.87 5.50 9.50
C SER A 47 6.56 6.99 9.66
N PHE A 48 7.11 7.61 10.70
CA PHE A 48 7.08 9.05 10.90
C PHE A 48 8.49 9.59 11.04
N HIS A 49 8.67 10.86 10.68
CA HIS A 49 9.97 11.52 10.81
C HIS A 49 10.40 11.55 12.29
N PRO A 50 11.65 11.20 12.65
CA PRO A 50 12.12 11.16 14.05
C PRO A 50 11.87 12.46 14.83
N LEU A 51 12.02 13.62 14.17
CA LEU A 51 11.70 14.93 14.75
C LEU A 51 10.28 15.01 15.32
N ARG A 52 9.28 14.42 14.64
CA ARG A 52 7.88 14.42 15.11
C ARG A 52 7.72 13.64 16.40
N HIS A 53 8.49 12.56 16.57
CA HIS A 53 8.53 11.84 17.83
C HIS A 53 9.15 12.71 18.92
N LEU A 54 10.26 13.38 18.64
CA LEU A 54 10.94 14.27 19.60
C LEU A 54 10.06 15.44 20.04
N LEU A 55 9.39 16.13 19.11
CA LEU A 55 8.49 17.24 19.41
C LEU A 55 7.33 16.81 20.34
N VAL A 56 6.85 15.58 20.15
CA VAL A 56 5.77 15.02 20.96
C VAL A 56 6.26 14.57 22.32
N THR A 57 7.37 13.82 22.39
CA THR A 57 7.89 13.29 23.66
C THR A 57 8.37 14.39 24.59
N THR A 58 9.04 15.41 24.07
CA THR A 58 9.54 16.54 24.87
C THR A 58 8.41 17.41 25.43
N ALA A 59 7.30 17.54 24.71
CA ALA A 59 6.14 18.27 25.21
C ALA A 59 5.30 17.46 26.21
N LEU A 60 5.14 16.16 25.99
CA LEU A 60 4.37 15.28 26.89
C LEU A 60 5.13 14.92 28.17
N VAL A 61 6.46 14.95 28.12
CA VAL A 61 7.33 14.50 29.21
C VAL A 61 8.42 15.55 29.44
N SER A 62 8.01 16.80 29.68
CA SER A 62 8.91 17.95 29.84
C SER A 62 9.91 17.82 30.99
N GLU A 63 9.59 16.99 31.99
CA GLU A 63 10.48 16.69 33.12
C GLU A 63 11.67 15.78 32.75
N LEU A 64 11.57 15.07 31.62
CA LEU A 64 12.60 14.19 31.09
C LEU A 64 13.26 14.83 29.89
N SER A 65 14.38 15.53 30.13
CA SER A 65 15.28 15.90 29.04
C SER A 65 15.65 14.64 28.26
N VAL A 66 15.83 14.76 26.94
CA VAL A 66 16.21 13.65 26.06
C VAL A 66 17.45 12.92 26.63
N THR A 67 18.39 13.67 27.19
CA THR A 67 19.57 13.14 27.89
C THR A 67 19.22 12.27 29.09
N LYS A 68 18.33 12.72 29.98
CA LYS A 68 17.87 11.93 31.14
C LYS A 68 17.11 10.67 30.69
N LEU A 69 16.36 10.76 29.60
CA LEU A 69 15.64 9.62 29.03
C LEU A 69 16.60 8.59 28.47
N LEU A 70 17.59 9.01 27.69
CA LEU A 70 18.63 8.14 27.15
C LEU A 70 19.45 7.49 28.28
N GLU A 71 19.79 8.24 29.33
CA GLU A 71 20.43 7.69 30.53
C GLU A 71 19.55 6.65 31.23
N LYS A 72 18.25 6.88 31.34
CA LYS A 72 17.31 5.88 31.90
C LYS A 72 17.26 4.63 31.03
N VAL A 73 17.16 4.78 29.70
CA VAL A 73 17.12 3.65 28.77
C VAL A 73 18.42 2.85 28.83
N ARG A 74 19.58 3.52 28.90
CA ARG A 74 20.89 2.86 29.04
C ARG A 74 21.01 2.03 30.32
N ARG A 75 20.30 2.42 31.38
CA ARG A 75 20.28 1.70 32.67
C ARG A 75 19.25 0.56 32.70
N LEU A 76 18.39 0.44 31.70
CA LEU A 76 17.46 -0.68 31.63
C LEU A 76 18.25 -1.96 31.31
N PRO A 77 17.98 -3.07 32.01
CA PRO A 77 18.61 -4.35 31.69
C PRO A 77 18.25 -4.76 30.25
N GLU A 78 19.20 -5.35 29.52
CA GLU A 78 18.99 -5.90 28.17
C GLU A 78 18.00 -7.09 28.10
N GLY A 79 17.35 -7.39 29.23
CA GLY A 79 16.34 -8.44 29.32
C GLY A 79 15.19 -8.18 28.35
N VAL A 80 14.81 -9.24 27.63
CA VAL A 80 13.61 -9.28 26.78
C VAL A 80 12.44 -8.71 27.58
N LEU A 81 11.92 -7.56 27.14
CA LEU A 81 10.67 -7.02 27.67
C LEU A 81 9.57 -8.04 27.40
N VAL A 82 9.23 -8.82 28.42
CA VAL A 82 8.02 -9.66 28.37
C VAL A 82 6.86 -8.69 28.22
N PRO A 83 6.01 -8.83 27.19
CA PRO A 83 4.85 -7.98 27.02
C PRO A 83 4.01 -8.03 28.31
N SER A 84 4.05 -6.94 29.08
CA SER A 84 3.17 -6.79 30.22
C SER A 84 1.76 -6.67 29.66
N HIS A 85 1.03 -7.78 29.71
CA HIS A 85 -0.41 -7.76 29.56
C HIS A 85 -0.97 -7.04 30.78
N PHE A 86 -0.96 -5.70 30.75
CA PHE A 86 -1.79 -4.87 31.62
C PHE A 86 -3.26 -5.17 31.28
N SER A 87 -3.74 -6.31 31.75
CA SER A 87 -5.16 -6.59 31.85
C SER A 87 -5.64 -5.73 33.00
N LYS A 88 -6.19 -4.55 32.69
CA LYS A 88 -7.02 -3.84 33.66
C LYS A 88 -8.04 -4.86 34.18
N LYS A 89 -8.00 -5.19 35.46
CA LYS A 89 -9.06 -5.97 36.10
C LYS A 89 -10.37 -5.26 35.81
N VAL A 90 -11.20 -5.88 34.98
CA VAL A 90 -12.48 -5.34 34.56
C VAL A 90 -13.36 -5.25 35.80
N THR A 91 -13.92 -4.08 36.06
CA THR A 91 -14.97 -3.90 37.05
C THR A 91 -16.12 -4.83 36.66
N VAL A 92 -16.39 -5.82 37.52
CA VAL A 92 -17.32 -6.95 37.29
C VAL A 92 -18.73 -6.49 36.85
N GLN A 93 -19.10 -5.25 37.15
CA GLN A 93 -20.40 -4.66 36.82
C GLN A 93 -20.72 -4.53 35.32
N ASN A 94 -19.74 -4.39 34.42
CA ASN A 94 -20.06 -4.19 32.99
C ASN A 94 -20.26 -5.51 32.23
N ALA A 95 -19.71 -6.64 32.69
CA ALA A 95 -19.71 -7.88 31.89
C ALA A 95 -21.11 -8.45 31.66
N ALA A 96 -21.99 -8.38 32.66
CA ALA A 96 -23.35 -8.90 32.54
C ALA A 96 -24.17 -8.18 31.46
N GLU A 97 -24.01 -6.85 31.34
CA GLU A 97 -24.73 -6.04 30.34
C GLU A 97 -24.29 -6.36 28.91
N TYR A 98 -22.98 -6.52 28.68
CA TYR A 98 -22.45 -6.91 27.38
C TYR A 98 -22.84 -8.35 27.02
N ARG A 99 -22.85 -9.26 27.99
CA ARG A 99 -23.35 -10.64 27.80
C ARG A 99 -24.82 -10.66 27.42
N TYR A 100 -25.65 -9.90 28.14
CA TYR A 100 -27.07 -9.77 27.84
C TYR A 100 -27.29 -9.21 26.43
N SER A 101 -26.63 -8.10 26.10
CA SER A 101 -26.74 -7.46 24.79
C SER A 101 -26.31 -8.39 23.65
N TRP A 102 -25.28 -9.22 23.87
CA TRP A 102 -24.85 -10.23 22.91
C TRP A 102 -25.88 -11.35 22.73
N VAL A 103 -26.42 -11.92 23.81
CA VAL A 103 -27.45 -12.97 23.74
C VAL A 103 -28.74 -12.45 23.09
N ASP A 104 -29.16 -11.24 23.46
CA ASP A 104 -30.30 -10.55 22.89
C ASP A 104 -30.14 -10.34 21.36
N MET A 105 -28.94 -10.00 20.92
CA MET A 105 -28.60 -9.90 19.49
C MET A 105 -28.67 -11.25 18.77
N LEU A 106 -28.24 -12.34 19.41
CA LEU A 106 -28.39 -13.70 18.87
C LEU A 106 -29.87 -14.09 18.73
N LYS A 107 -30.72 -13.68 19.68
CA LYS A 107 -32.17 -13.92 19.61
C LYS A 107 -32.85 -13.14 18.49
N ARG A 108 -32.46 -11.89 18.26
CA ARG A 108 -33.00 -11.07 17.16
C ARG A 108 -32.51 -11.50 15.78
N HIS A 109 -31.34 -12.14 15.71
CA HIS A 109 -30.77 -12.61 14.45
C HIS A 109 -30.33 -14.08 14.53
N PRO A 110 -31.28 -15.06 14.64
CA PRO A 110 -30.95 -16.47 14.84
C PRO A 110 -30.12 -17.09 13.71
N SER A 111 -30.24 -16.56 12.49
CA SER A 111 -29.55 -17.04 11.30
C SER A 111 -28.23 -16.32 11.01
N ALA A 112 -27.88 -15.28 11.77
CA ALA A 112 -26.72 -14.46 11.51
C ALA A 112 -25.41 -15.07 12.05
N GLY A 113 -24.36 -15.03 11.23
CA GLY A 113 -23.00 -15.37 11.66
C GLY A 113 -22.33 -14.23 12.43
N VAL A 114 -21.19 -14.52 13.09
CA VAL A 114 -20.41 -13.50 13.84
C VAL A 114 -20.09 -12.26 13.00
N LYS A 115 -19.80 -12.43 11.69
CA LYS A 115 -19.51 -11.31 10.77
C LYS A 115 -20.72 -10.41 10.56
N GLU A 116 -21.90 -11.00 10.37
CA GLU A 116 -23.16 -10.27 10.17
C GLU A 116 -23.56 -9.56 11.47
N LEU A 117 -23.46 -10.25 12.62
CA LEU A 117 -23.71 -9.67 13.93
C LEU A 117 -22.81 -8.47 14.21
N ARG A 118 -21.51 -8.56 13.89
CA ARG A 118 -20.58 -7.42 14.02
C ARG A 118 -20.89 -6.25 13.09
N SER A 119 -21.60 -6.49 11.99
CA SER A 119 -21.97 -5.43 11.04
C SER A 119 -23.22 -4.66 11.47
N THR A 120 -23.88 -5.07 12.56
CA THR A 120 -24.96 -4.30 13.18
C THR A 120 -24.43 -3.08 13.94
N GLU A 121 -25.30 -2.10 14.18
CA GLU A 121 -24.93 -0.79 14.76
C GLU A 121 -24.13 -0.88 16.07
N ARG A 122 -24.48 -1.80 16.97
CA ARG A 122 -23.77 -2.01 18.26
C ARG A 122 -22.94 -3.29 18.29
N GLY A 123 -23.01 -4.11 17.25
CA GLY A 123 -22.43 -5.44 17.20
C GLY A 123 -20.91 -5.45 17.32
N ASP A 124 -20.22 -4.58 16.59
CA ASP A 124 -18.76 -4.52 16.62
C ASP A 124 -18.24 -4.09 18.00
N ALA A 125 -18.88 -3.10 18.61
CA ALA A 125 -18.50 -2.60 19.94
C ALA A 125 -18.68 -3.69 21.03
N ILE A 126 -19.82 -4.38 21.02
CA ILE A 126 -20.13 -5.45 21.98
C ILE A 126 -19.15 -6.62 21.81
N TYR A 127 -18.94 -7.06 20.57
CA TYR A 127 -18.00 -8.15 20.27
C TYR A 127 -16.57 -7.80 20.68
N ALA A 128 -16.10 -6.60 20.34
CA ALA A 128 -14.76 -6.14 20.67
C ALA A 128 -14.54 -6.01 22.18
N TRP A 129 -15.56 -5.56 22.93
CA TRP A 129 -15.49 -5.51 24.38
C TRP A 129 -15.42 -6.92 24.99
N LEU A 130 -16.32 -7.82 24.63
CA LEU A 130 -16.33 -9.20 25.14
C LEU A 130 -15.06 -9.97 24.74
N TYR A 131 -14.53 -9.76 23.53
CA TYR A 131 -13.30 -10.42 23.11
C TYR A 131 -12.07 -10.02 23.94
N ARG A 132 -11.99 -8.76 24.38
CA ARG A 132 -10.88 -8.27 25.21
C ARG A 132 -11.05 -8.62 26.69
N ASN A 133 -12.28 -8.62 27.18
CA ASN A 133 -12.58 -8.66 28.62
C ASN A 133 -13.16 -9.99 29.11
N ASP A 134 -13.79 -10.77 28.24
CA ASP A 134 -14.49 -12.02 28.58
C ASP A 134 -14.50 -13.03 27.41
N LYS A 135 -13.28 -13.32 26.94
CA LYS A 135 -13.06 -14.09 25.71
C LYS A 135 -13.60 -15.51 25.83
N SER A 136 -13.41 -16.18 26.96
CA SER A 136 -13.85 -17.56 27.16
C SER A 136 -15.37 -17.67 27.02
N TRP A 137 -16.12 -16.77 27.67
CA TRP A 137 -17.57 -16.74 27.56
C TRP A 137 -18.05 -16.45 26.12
N LEU A 138 -17.47 -15.46 25.44
CA LEU A 138 -17.83 -15.13 24.05
C LEU A 138 -17.59 -16.30 23.11
N MET A 139 -16.47 -17.00 23.28
CA MET A 139 -16.11 -18.12 22.42
C MET A 139 -17.06 -19.32 22.59
N SER A 140 -17.62 -19.51 23.78
CA SER A 140 -18.67 -20.52 24.05
C SER A 140 -20.07 -20.09 23.59
N ASN A 141 -20.34 -18.78 23.51
CA ASN A 141 -21.65 -18.21 23.18
C ASN A 141 -21.68 -17.55 21.79
N ARG A 142 -20.91 -18.05 20.82
CA ARG A 142 -20.95 -17.55 19.43
C ARG A 142 -21.78 -18.48 18.55
N PRO A 143 -22.46 -17.94 17.50
CA PRO A 143 -23.14 -18.78 16.54
C PRO A 143 -22.14 -19.72 15.87
N LYS A 144 -22.56 -20.96 15.61
CA LYS A 144 -21.73 -21.93 14.90
C LYS A 144 -21.36 -21.35 13.53
N ARG A 145 -20.11 -21.52 13.13
CA ARG A 145 -19.63 -21.09 11.82
C ARG A 145 -20.46 -21.81 10.76
N LYS A 146 -21.21 -21.06 9.94
CA LYS A 146 -21.71 -21.57 8.67
C LYS A 146 -20.48 -21.92 7.84
N VAL A 147 -20.18 -23.21 7.71
CA VAL A 147 -19.20 -23.68 6.73
C VAL A 147 -19.89 -23.52 5.39
N ASN A 148 -19.48 -22.55 4.57
CA ASN A 148 -19.90 -22.55 3.18
C ASN A 148 -19.37 -23.84 2.56
N SER A 149 -20.26 -24.79 2.32
CA SER A 149 -19.98 -26.02 1.59
C SER A 149 -19.97 -25.80 0.07
N GLN A 150 -20.22 -24.57 -0.41
CA GLN A 150 -19.81 -24.21 -1.75
C GLN A 150 -18.30 -24.40 -1.82
N SER A 151 -17.91 -25.52 -2.45
CA SER A 151 -16.58 -25.83 -2.93
C SER A 151 -15.87 -24.55 -3.30
N HIS A 152 -14.66 -24.35 -2.77
CA HIS A 152 -13.77 -23.30 -3.26
C HIS A 152 -13.85 -23.30 -4.78
N TYR A 153 -14.37 -22.22 -5.38
CA TYR A 153 -14.50 -22.10 -6.83
C TYR A 153 -13.17 -22.53 -7.45
N ALA A 154 -13.13 -23.71 -8.06
CA ALA A 154 -11.94 -24.18 -8.74
C ALA A 154 -11.69 -23.19 -9.87
N VAL A 155 -10.58 -22.47 -9.81
CA VAL A 155 -10.24 -21.47 -10.82
C VAL A 155 -10.02 -22.22 -12.13
N ASN A 156 -10.82 -21.91 -13.14
CA ASN A 156 -10.63 -22.45 -14.48
C ASN A 156 -9.45 -21.71 -15.14
N TYR A 157 -8.24 -22.21 -14.92
CA TYR A 157 -7.03 -21.60 -15.46
C TYR A 157 -7.03 -21.55 -16.99
N ARG A 158 -7.59 -22.55 -17.67
CA ARG A 158 -7.65 -22.58 -19.14
C ARG A 158 -8.49 -21.43 -19.71
N ASP A 159 -9.68 -21.18 -19.15
CA ASP A 159 -10.53 -20.05 -19.55
C ASP A 159 -9.87 -18.71 -19.19
N TRP A 160 -9.24 -18.64 -18.02
CA TRP A 160 -8.54 -17.42 -17.59
C TRP A 160 -7.34 -17.09 -18.48
N ASP A 161 -6.55 -18.09 -18.85
CA ASP A 161 -5.39 -17.98 -19.73
C ASP A 161 -5.80 -17.47 -21.12
N ALA A 162 -6.83 -18.08 -21.71
CA ALA A 162 -7.37 -17.65 -23.00
C ALA A 162 -7.91 -16.21 -22.97
N LYS A 163 -8.61 -15.82 -21.90
CA LYS A 163 -9.12 -14.45 -21.72
C LYS A 163 -8.01 -13.42 -21.57
N ASN A 164 -6.94 -13.77 -20.85
CA ASN A 164 -5.79 -12.87 -20.72
C ASN A 164 -5.14 -12.63 -22.09
N VAL A 165 -4.88 -13.68 -22.87
CA VAL A 165 -4.31 -13.55 -24.22
C VAL A 165 -5.20 -12.69 -25.12
N ALA A 166 -6.51 -12.98 -25.19
CA ALA A 166 -7.44 -12.19 -25.99
C ALA A 166 -7.48 -10.71 -25.58
N HIS A 167 -7.38 -10.44 -24.27
CA HIS A 167 -7.29 -9.06 -23.79
C HIS A 167 -5.98 -8.39 -24.23
N LEU A 168 -4.84 -9.08 -24.06
CA LEU A 168 -3.53 -8.57 -24.46
C LEU A 168 -3.49 -8.25 -25.96
N GLU A 169 -3.98 -9.15 -26.81
CA GLU A 169 -4.09 -8.93 -28.26
C GLU A 169 -4.91 -7.69 -28.59
N SER A 170 -6.03 -7.47 -27.87
CA SER A 170 -6.89 -6.31 -28.11
C SER A 170 -6.26 -4.96 -27.74
N VAL A 171 -5.33 -4.94 -26.77
CA VAL A 171 -4.71 -3.69 -26.27
C VAL A 171 -3.31 -3.46 -26.81
N TYR A 172 -2.62 -4.51 -27.28
CA TYR A 172 -1.19 -4.45 -27.61
C TYR A 172 -0.86 -3.42 -28.70
N GLU A 173 -1.60 -3.40 -29.80
CA GLU A 173 -1.36 -2.47 -30.90
C GLU A 173 -1.44 -1.01 -30.44
N VAL A 174 -2.43 -0.69 -29.61
CA VAL A 174 -2.57 0.66 -29.05
C VAL A 174 -1.37 0.96 -28.16
N MET A 175 -1.00 0.03 -27.28
CA MET A 175 0.15 0.22 -26.38
C MET A 175 1.47 0.38 -27.14
N ALA A 176 1.71 -0.42 -28.17
CA ALA A 176 2.95 -0.45 -28.94
C ALA A 176 3.17 0.81 -29.77
N ASN A 177 2.09 1.43 -30.25
CA ASN A 177 2.12 2.59 -31.13
C ASN A 177 2.05 3.95 -30.40
N VAL A 178 1.94 3.97 -29.06
CA VAL A 178 2.03 5.23 -28.30
C VAL A 178 3.45 5.81 -28.42
N ARG A 179 3.55 7.02 -28.99
CA ARG A 179 4.82 7.69 -29.33
C ARG A 179 5.82 7.76 -28.17
N ASN A 180 5.39 8.19 -26.99
CA ASN A 180 6.25 8.38 -25.81
C ASN A 180 5.96 7.36 -24.73
N ARG A 181 5.82 6.08 -25.12
CA ARG A 181 5.54 5.01 -24.17
C ARG A 181 6.79 4.59 -23.38
N PRO A 182 6.62 4.07 -22.16
CA PRO A 182 7.68 3.32 -21.51
C PRO A 182 7.96 2.00 -22.25
N ARG A 183 9.09 1.37 -21.91
CA ARG A 183 9.42 0.01 -22.38
C ARG A 183 8.31 -0.97 -22.01
N LEU A 184 7.93 -1.82 -22.96
CA LEU A 184 6.97 -2.90 -22.77
C LEU A 184 7.66 -4.10 -22.12
N THR A 185 7.95 -3.97 -20.83
CA THR A 185 8.43 -5.11 -20.03
C THR A 185 7.30 -6.08 -19.72
N ARG A 186 7.63 -7.34 -19.41
CA ARG A 186 6.69 -8.34 -18.90
C ARG A 186 5.73 -7.77 -17.85
N THR A 187 6.28 -7.12 -16.82
CA THR A 187 5.49 -6.50 -15.74
C THR A 187 4.63 -5.33 -16.21
N ARG A 188 5.13 -4.52 -17.16
CA ARG A 188 4.35 -3.40 -17.73
C ARG A 188 3.14 -3.94 -18.50
N ILE A 189 3.30 -5.01 -19.26
CA ILE A 189 2.23 -5.65 -20.03
C ILE A 189 1.22 -6.31 -19.09
N ILE A 190 1.68 -7.10 -18.10
CA ILE A 190 0.81 -7.74 -17.09
C ILE A 190 -0.08 -6.73 -16.36
N LYS A 191 0.39 -5.49 -16.17
CA LYS A 191 -0.40 -4.44 -15.50
C LYS A 191 -1.67 -4.01 -16.24
N GLU A 192 -1.80 -4.33 -17.53
CA GLU A 192 -3.04 -4.09 -18.28
C GLU A 192 -4.10 -5.16 -18.00
N LEU A 193 -3.70 -6.34 -17.52
CA LEU A 193 -4.63 -7.42 -17.26
C LEU A 193 -5.46 -7.19 -15.98
N PRO A 194 -6.73 -7.65 -15.97
CA PRO A 194 -7.53 -7.72 -14.76
C PRO A 194 -6.82 -8.57 -13.70
N ARG A 195 -6.77 -8.07 -12.45
CA ARG A 195 -6.12 -8.76 -11.32
C ARG A 195 -4.65 -9.11 -11.63
N SER A 196 -3.89 -8.17 -12.20
CA SER A 196 -2.47 -8.30 -12.53
C SER A 196 -1.61 -9.01 -11.46
N ASN A 197 -1.78 -8.70 -10.17
CA ASN A 197 -1.06 -9.38 -9.09
C ASN A 197 -1.34 -10.90 -9.03
N SER A 198 -2.57 -11.31 -9.32
CA SER A 198 -2.94 -12.72 -9.39
C SER A 198 -2.36 -13.37 -10.64
N VAL A 199 -2.41 -12.70 -11.79
CA VAL A 199 -1.79 -13.18 -13.03
C VAL A 199 -0.31 -13.42 -12.81
N GLU A 200 0.42 -12.45 -12.25
CA GLU A 200 1.86 -12.55 -11.99
C GLU A 200 2.19 -13.74 -11.07
N LYS A 201 1.38 -13.95 -10.02
CA LYS A 201 1.55 -15.07 -9.10
C LYS A 201 1.28 -16.44 -9.74
N HIS A 202 0.30 -16.50 -10.64
CA HIS A 202 -0.17 -17.73 -11.27
C HIS A 202 0.33 -17.89 -12.71
N LEU A 203 1.35 -17.13 -13.12
CA LEU A 203 1.88 -17.21 -14.47
C LEU A 203 2.37 -18.62 -14.87
N PRO A 204 2.94 -19.44 -13.95
CA PRO A 204 3.24 -20.85 -14.25
C PRO A 204 2.01 -21.69 -14.62
N ASP A 205 0.82 -21.30 -14.15
CA ASP A 205 -0.46 -21.97 -14.45
C ASP A 205 -1.11 -21.42 -15.74
N LEU A 206 -0.50 -20.41 -16.38
CA LEU A 206 -1.02 -19.66 -17.54
C LEU A 206 -0.01 -19.73 -18.71
N PRO A 207 0.19 -20.91 -19.32
CA PRO A 207 1.23 -21.11 -20.33
C PRO A 207 1.03 -20.24 -21.58
N ALA A 208 -0.20 -20.03 -22.05
CA ALA A 208 -0.44 -19.23 -23.25
C ALA A 208 -0.14 -17.74 -23.00
N THR A 209 -0.59 -17.20 -21.85
CA THR A 209 -0.25 -15.84 -21.41
C THR A 209 1.25 -15.69 -21.24
N SER A 210 1.91 -16.67 -20.60
CA SER A 210 3.35 -16.63 -20.37
C SER A 210 4.15 -16.62 -21.68
N GLN A 211 3.75 -17.45 -22.65
CA GLN A 211 4.37 -17.47 -23.98
C GLN A 211 4.15 -16.15 -24.71
N TRP A 212 2.90 -15.67 -24.75
CA TRP A 212 2.56 -14.40 -25.39
C TRP A 212 3.39 -13.25 -24.82
N LEU A 213 3.56 -13.20 -23.50
CA LEU A 213 4.39 -12.18 -22.85
C LEU A 213 5.87 -12.27 -23.26
N THR A 214 6.41 -13.48 -23.39
CA THR A 214 7.79 -13.69 -23.84
C THR A 214 7.98 -13.25 -25.30
N ASP A 215 6.98 -13.48 -26.15
CA ASP A 215 7.04 -13.11 -27.57
C ASP A 215 6.95 -11.59 -27.80
N HIS A 216 6.37 -10.84 -26.85
CA HIS A 216 6.08 -9.41 -26.97
C HIS A 216 6.84 -8.53 -25.96
N GLU A 217 7.65 -9.11 -25.06
CA GLU A 217 8.44 -8.31 -24.13
C GLU A 217 9.64 -7.67 -24.83
N GLU A 218 9.85 -6.38 -24.56
CA GLU A 218 10.96 -5.64 -25.13
C GLU A 218 12.23 -5.81 -24.30
N SER A 219 13.31 -6.16 -25.00
CA SER A 219 14.65 -6.02 -24.45
C SER A 219 15.00 -4.53 -24.27
N VAL A 220 16.11 -4.27 -23.57
CA VAL A 220 16.65 -2.90 -23.46
C VAL A 220 17.01 -2.36 -24.84
N GLU A 221 17.59 -3.20 -25.70
CA GLU A 221 18.04 -2.83 -27.05
C GLU A 221 16.86 -2.49 -27.96
N ASP A 222 15.78 -3.28 -27.94
CA ASP A 222 14.58 -3.02 -28.77
C ASP A 222 13.93 -1.68 -28.38
N PHE A 223 13.86 -1.39 -27.09
CA PHE A 223 13.34 -0.10 -26.63
C PHE A 223 14.26 1.08 -26.98
N GLN A 224 15.58 0.89 -26.99
CA GLN A 224 16.53 1.90 -27.47
C GLN A 224 16.34 2.19 -28.96
N LEU A 225 16.13 1.16 -29.78
CA LEU A 225 15.81 1.31 -31.21
C LEU A 225 14.48 2.06 -31.43
N HIS A 226 13.44 1.73 -30.64
CA HIS A 226 12.19 2.47 -30.67
C HIS A 226 12.41 3.97 -30.37
N ARG A 227 13.15 4.30 -29.29
CA ARG A 227 13.45 5.70 -28.94
C ARG A 227 14.27 6.43 -29.99
N LEU A 228 15.17 5.73 -30.70
CA LEU A 228 15.91 6.31 -31.81
C LEU A 228 15.00 6.68 -32.98
N ARG A 229 14.07 5.81 -33.33
CA ARG A 229 13.07 6.11 -34.37
C ARG A 229 12.24 7.34 -33.99
N ILE A 230 11.75 7.41 -32.75
CA ILE A 230 10.98 8.57 -32.28
C ILE A 230 11.81 9.86 -32.32
N ALA A 231 13.09 9.79 -31.91
CA ALA A 231 14.02 10.90 -31.99
C ALA A 231 14.27 11.36 -33.43
N TYR A 232 14.43 10.43 -34.36
CA TYR A 232 14.58 10.72 -35.79
C TYR A 232 13.35 11.41 -36.36
N GLU A 233 12.15 10.88 -36.11
CA GLU A 233 10.88 11.48 -36.54
C GLU A 233 10.70 12.90 -35.98
N GLN A 234 11.09 13.12 -34.71
CA GLN A 234 11.08 14.45 -34.09
C GLN A 234 12.10 15.41 -34.74
N MET A 235 13.24 14.90 -35.18
CA MET A 235 14.24 15.73 -35.86
C MET A 235 13.78 16.12 -37.26
N LYS A 236 13.23 15.18 -38.04
CA LYS A 236 12.64 15.46 -39.34
C LYS A 236 11.48 16.45 -39.25
N SER A 237 10.61 16.33 -38.24
CA SER A 237 9.52 17.30 -38.06
C SER A 237 9.98 18.71 -37.72
N ASN A 238 11.17 18.86 -37.15
CA ASN A 238 11.76 20.14 -36.75
C ASN A 238 12.81 20.66 -37.74
N ASP A 239 12.93 20.03 -38.93
CA ASP A 239 13.92 20.35 -39.97
C ASP A 239 15.38 20.38 -39.44
N LEU A 240 15.70 19.48 -38.52
CA LEU A 240 17.04 19.36 -37.93
C LEU A 240 17.88 18.32 -38.67
N GLU A 241 19.13 18.67 -38.94
CA GLU A 241 20.11 17.73 -39.49
C GLU A 241 20.30 16.52 -38.54
N VAL A 242 20.19 15.33 -39.12
CA VAL A 242 20.38 14.04 -38.44
C VAL A 242 21.86 13.75 -38.28
N LYS A 243 22.32 13.77 -37.02
CA LYS A 243 23.68 13.42 -36.60
C LYS A 243 23.64 12.45 -35.43
N ARG A 244 24.58 11.51 -35.38
CA ARG A 244 24.73 10.48 -34.34
C ARG A 244 24.62 11.04 -32.92
N TRP A 245 25.42 12.05 -32.59
CA TRP A 245 25.43 12.62 -31.24
C TRP A 245 24.07 13.24 -30.86
N ARG A 246 23.34 13.81 -31.84
CA ARG A 246 22.04 14.44 -31.62
C ARG A 246 20.95 13.39 -31.47
N LEU A 247 20.98 12.32 -32.28
CA LEU A 247 20.10 11.16 -32.12
C LEU A 247 20.23 10.54 -30.73
N LEU A 248 21.45 10.24 -30.29
CA LEU A 248 21.70 9.68 -28.96
C LEU A 248 21.19 10.58 -27.83
N ARG A 249 21.39 11.90 -27.95
CA ARG A 249 20.95 12.87 -26.96
C ARG A 249 19.43 12.99 -26.91
N THR A 250 18.77 13.12 -28.06
CA THR A 250 17.30 13.22 -28.15
C THR A 250 16.62 11.92 -27.72
N ALA A 251 17.17 10.77 -28.14
CA ALA A 251 16.72 9.46 -27.70
C ALA A 251 17.14 9.15 -26.25
N ALA A 252 17.89 10.02 -25.57
CA ALA A 252 18.48 9.84 -24.25
C ALA A 252 19.03 8.41 -24.02
N ILE A 253 19.95 8.03 -24.93
CA ILE A 253 20.74 6.80 -24.89
C ILE A 253 22.16 7.16 -24.46
N ARG A 254 22.64 6.48 -23.42
CA ARG A 254 24.01 6.61 -22.94
C ARG A 254 24.98 5.95 -23.93
N ILE A 255 26.10 6.61 -24.22
CA ILE A 255 27.03 6.17 -25.28
C ILE A 255 27.64 4.79 -25.01
N GLU A 256 27.85 4.48 -23.73
CA GLU A 256 28.35 3.19 -23.22
C GLU A 256 27.35 2.04 -23.37
N LEU A 257 26.07 2.33 -23.65
CA LEU A 257 25.03 1.33 -23.89
C LEU A 257 24.71 1.16 -25.38
N VAL A 258 25.52 1.75 -26.26
CA VAL A 258 25.33 1.63 -27.72
C VAL A 258 25.89 0.30 -28.19
N THR A 259 25.00 -0.59 -28.62
CA THR A 259 25.35 -1.89 -29.20
C THR A 259 25.66 -1.76 -30.70
N PRO A 260 26.30 -2.76 -31.33
CA PRO A 260 26.52 -2.76 -32.78
C PRO A 260 25.24 -2.61 -33.60
N LYS A 261 24.12 -3.17 -33.12
CA LYS A 261 22.80 -3.06 -33.75
C LYS A 261 22.29 -1.61 -33.70
N ILE A 262 22.41 -0.97 -32.54
CA ILE A 262 22.05 0.45 -32.38
C ILE A 262 22.92 1.34 -33.25
N GLU A 263 24.22 1.08 -33.32
CA GLU A 263 25.16 1.84 -34.15
C GLU A 263 24.87 1.68 -35.65
N ALA A 264 24.50 0.48 -36.10
CA ALA A 264 24.05 0.24 -37.47
C ALA A 264 22.77 1.03 -37.80
N GLU A 265 21.81 1.04 -36.88
CA GLU A 265 20.57 1.80 -37.03
C GLU A 265 20.82 3.31 -37.12
N ILE A 266 21.69 3.85 -36.26
CA ILE A 266 22.07 5.27 -36.30
C ILE A 266 22.65 5.64 -37.67
N ARG A 267 23.58 4.84 -38.21
CA ARG A 267 24.19 5.09 -39.52
C ARG A 267 23.16 5.06 -40.65
N ARG A 268 22.19 4.14 -40.59
CA ARG A 268 21.06 4.09 -41.54
C ARG A 268 20.23 5.38 -41.49
N LEU A 269 19.90 5.85 -40.29
CA LEU A 269 19.11 7.06 -40.09
C LEU A 269 19.86 8.34 -40.51
N GLU A 270 21.18 8.40 -40.35
CA GLU A 270 21.99 9.55 -40.84
C GLU A 270 22.01 9.66 -42.37
N GLN A 271 21.83 8.54 -43.08
CA GLN A 271 21.84 8.49 -44.55
C GLN A 271 20.44 8.65 -45.18
N SER A 272 19.39 8.75 -44.36
CA SER A 272 17.97 8.85 -44.78
C SER A 272 17.40 10.25 -44.60
#